data_AF-A0A6B2L6V5-F1
#
_entry.id   AF-A0A6B2L6V5-F1
#
_cell.length_a   1.000
_cell.length_b   1.000
_cell.length_c   1.000
_cell.angle_alpha   90.00
_cell.angle_beta   90.00
_cell.angle_gamma   90.00
#
_symmetry.space_group_name_H-M   'P 1'
#
loop_
_entity.id
_entity.type
_entity.pdbx_description
1 polymer ?
#
loop_
_entity_poly.entity_id
_entity_poly.type
_entity_poly.pdbx_seq_one_letter_code
_entity_poly.pdbx_strand_id
1 'polypeptide(L)'
;MVAFTGAGISTAAGISDFRGPNGIWTKRDQGTPVPRTFPLATAPTLTHLSLLSLHTHGHLHALISTNTDGLHLLSGFPLASFQELHGNRNIEACASCGRVYYRRFPVRPNDITCKTRLTARRCDGCRTPLRWTNVAFGQTLPDLGLENAYRLAERADLSVVLGTTMKVEPAASLPFEGRKHGETKVVLVNLQRTDCDQKCDLRIFAPCDEVAKLLMKELGLEVPEYVPLDLAGNVEWQKLFQECYKFRSVSDNWYDGPLDPTVLKQEEEVSWGLGWFMKSTPRMRCLATMKESTIARGENEISLNKGDMVEVLKRSKNEEGHSWCYVAKVGTSNNEPIQLGCVWEHCLQYKNS
;
A
#
# COMPACT_ATOMS: atom_id res chain seq x y z
N MET A 1 13.35 -1.96 7.07
CA MET A 1 13.12 -2.89 5.92
C MET A 1 12.11 -2.35 4.91
N VAL A 2 12.26 -2.76 3.64
CA VAL A 2 11.32 -2.56 2.54
C VAL A 2 10.88 -3.92 2.00
N ALA A 3 9.58 -4.08 1.71
CA ALA A 3 9.03 -5.32 1.17
C ALA A 3 8.70 -5.19 -0.31
N PHE A 4 8.97 -6.26 -1.07
CA PHE A 4 8.71 -6.36 -2.50
C PHE A 4 7.79 -7.55 -2.76
N THR A 5 6.62 -7.33 -3.36
CA THR A 5 5.60 -8.38 -3.51
C THR A 5 5.24 -8.65 -4.98
N GLY A 6 4.96 -9.92 -5.27
CA GLY A 6 4.40 -10.36 -6.54
C GLY A 6 3.28 -11.37 -6.38
N ALA A 7 2.83 -11.93 -7.50
CA ALA A 7 1.54 -12.63 -7.58
C ALA A 7 1.44 -13.86 -6.67
N GLY A 8 2.58 -14.44 -6.27
CA GLY A 8 2.65 -15.57 -5.35
C GLY A 8 1.97 -15.31 -4.00
N ILE A 9 2.00 -14.07 -3.48
CA ILE A 9 1.36 -13.75 -2.20
C ILE A 9 -0.17 -13.78 -2.26
N SER A 10 -0.75 -13.73 -3.46
CA SER A 10 -2.20 -13.72 -3.69
C SER A 10 -2.76 -15.09 -4.07
N THR A 11 -1.90 -16.10 -4.23
CA THR A 11 -2.31 -17.47 -4.64
C THR A 11 -3.24 -18.14 -3.63
N ALA A 12 -3.04 -17.93 -2.34
CA ALA A 12 -3.90 -18.43 -1.27
C ALA A 12 -5.30 -17.77 -1.28
N ALA A 13 -5.46 -16.58 -1.88
CA ALA A 13 -6.75 -15.93 -2.09
C ALA A 13 -7.48 -16.43 -3.36
N GLY A 14 -6.97 -17.49 -4.02
CA GLY A 14 -7.53 -18.03 -5.26
C GLY A 14 -7.17 -17.23 -6.50
N ILE A 15 -6.26 -16.25 -6.40
CA ILE A 15 -5.76 -15.49 -7.54
C ILE A 15 -4.57 -16.24 -8.15
N SER A 16 -4.70 -16.69 -9.40
CA SER A 16 -3.61 -17.39 -10.08
C SER A 16 -2.39 -16.49 -10.23
N ASP A 17 -1.21 -17.06 -9.98
CA ASP A 17 0.04 -16.39 -10.35
C ASP A 17 0.25 -16.40 -11.87
N PHE A 18 1.40 -15.90 -12.30
CA PHE A 18 1.75 -15.81 -13.72
C PHE A 18 2.56 -17.00 -14.23
N ARG A 19 3.49 -17.53 -13.43
CA ARG A 19 4.54 -18.46 -13.89
C ARG A 19 4.68 -19.72 -13.03
N GLY A 20 3.81 -19.87 -12.02
CA GLY A 20 3.67 -21.08 -11.22
C GLY A 20 3.27 -22.28 -12.07
N PRO A 21 3.22 -23.50 -11.49
CA PRO A 21 2.74 -24.69 -12.19
C PRO A 21 1.34 -24.50 -12.81
N ASN A 22 0.49 -23.70 -12.16
CA ASN A 22 -0.86 -23.36 -12.63
C ASN A 22 -0.99 -21.90 -13.09
N GLY A 23 0.13 -21.20 -13.32
CA GLY A 23 0.17 -19.79 -13.65
C GLY A 23 -0.41 -19.48 -15.03
N ILE A 24 -0.86 -18.24 -15.21
CA ILE A 24 -1.51 -17.77 -16.45
C ILE A 24 -0.65 -18.03 -17.69
N TRP A 25 0.65 -17.73 -17.65
CA TRP A 25 1.56 -17.93 -18.78
C TRP A 25 1.91 -19.41 -18.96
N THR A 26 2.16 -20.13 -17.87
CA THR A 26 2.42 -21.58 -17.91
C THR A 26 1.28 -22.32 -18.60
N LYS A 27 0.03 -22.01 -18.24
CA LYS A 27 -1.14 -22.62 -18.88
C LYS A 27 -1.29 -22.22 -20.34
N ARG A 28 -1.05 -20.95 -20.67
CA ARG A 28 -1.09 -20.47 -22.05
C ARG A 28 -0.04 -21.17 -22.93
N ASP A 29 1.18 -21.32 -22.43
CA ASP A 29 2.28 -21.99 -23.14
C ASP A 29 2.00 -23.50 -23.33
N GLN A 30 1.29 -24.11 -22.37
CA GLN A 30 0.83 -25.50 -22.45
C GLN A 30 -0.46 -25.68 -23.29
N GLY A 31 -1.07 -24.60 -23.78
CA GLY A 31 -2.36 -24.65 -24.48
C GLY A 31 -3.54 -25.06 -23.60
N THR A 32 -3.40 -24.99 -22.27
CA THR A 32 -4.46 -25.37 -21.32
C THR A 32 -5.36 -24.19 -20.95
N PRO A 33 -6.62 -24.43 -20.51
CA PRO A 33 -7.54 -23.36 -20.17
C PRO A 33 -7.02 -22.45 -19.04
N VAL A 34 -6.83 -21.18 -19.36
CA VAL A 34 -6.53 -20.13 -18.37
C VAL A 34 -7.83 -19.74 -17.66
N PRO A 35 -7.85 -19.67 -16.31
CA PRO A 35 -8.99 -19.14 -15.57
C PRO A 35 -9.33 -17.73 -16.07
N ARG A 36 -10.55 -17.54 -16.59
CA ARG A 36 -10.98 -16.24 -17.16
C ARG A 36 -11.51 -15.27 -16.12
N THR A 37 -11.77 -15.75 -14.91
CA THR A 37 -12.43 -15.00 -13.85
C THR A 37 -11.53 -14.90 -12.64
N PHE A 38 -11.24 -13.66 -12.23
CA PHE A 38 -10.88 -13.39 -10.85
C PHE A 38 -12.12 -13.66 -9.99
N PRO A 39 -11.97 -14.25 -8.79
CA PRO A 39 -13.09 -14.35 -7.88
C PRO A 39 -13.63 -12.94 -7.58
N LEU A 40 -14.96 -12.79 -7.60
CA LEU A 40 -15.64 -11.50 -7.35
C LEU A 40 -15.41 -10.98 -5.93
N ALA A 41 -15.11 -11.88 -5.00
CA ALA A 41 -14.74 -11.59 -3.62
C ALA A 41 -13.43 -12.31 -3.30
N THR A 42 -12.33 -11.55 -3.28
CA THR A 42 -11.03 -12.03 -2.79
C THR A 42 -10.63 -11.18 -1.60
N ALA A 43 -10.47 -11.82 -0.45
CA ALA A 43 -9.92 -11.19 0.74
C ALA A 43 -8.39 -11.15 0.67
N PRO A 44 -7.74 -10.17 1.31
CA PRO A 44 -6.30 -10.19 1.53
C PRO A 44 -5.86 -11.50 2.22
N THR A 45 -4.71 -12.04 1.83
CA THR A 45 -4.15 -13.25 2.46
C THR A 45 -3.50 -12.92 3.81
N LEU A 46 -3.10 -13.95 4.56
CA LEU A 46 -2.34 -13.78 5.80
C LEU A 46 -1.10 -12.92 5.55
N THR A 47 -0.36 -13.17 4.46
CA THR A 47 0.81 -12.35 4.09
C THR A 47 0.47 -10.86 3.94
N HIS A 48 -0.67 -10.51 3.32
CA HIS A 48 -1.08 -9.10 3.17
C HIS A 48 -1.32 -8.43 4.54
N LEU A 49 -2.01 -9.14 5.44
CA LEU A 49 -2.33 -8.65 6.78
C LEU A 49 -1.10 -8.61 7.70
N SER A 50 -0.18 -9.58 7.56
CA SER A 50 1.12 -9.56 8.23
C SER A 50 1.96 -8.36 7.81
N LEU A 51 1.97 -7.99 6.52
CA LEU A 51 2.68 -6.79 6.04
C LEU A 51 2.09 -5.50 6.64
N LEU A 52 0.76 -5.41 6.74
CA LEU A 52 0.11 -4.32 7.47
C LEU A 52 0.52 -4.29 8.94
N SER A 53 0.53 -5.44 9.63
CA SER A 53 0.95 -5.51 11.03
C SER A 53 2.42 -5.10 11.21
N LEU A 54 3.32 -5.57 10.35
CA LEU A 54 4.73 -5.18 10.35
C LEU A 54 4.91 -3.67 10.13
N HIS A 55 4.09 -3.05 9.28
CA HIS A 55 4.12 -1.59 9.06
C HIS A 55 3.64 -0.83 10.28
N THR A 56 2.48 -1.20 10.84
CA THR A 56 1.89 -0.53 12.01
C THR A 56 2.78 -0.63 13.26
N HIS A 57 3.55 -1.71 13.42
CA HIS A 57 4.51 -1.86 14.51
C HIS A 57 5.87 -1.20 14.22
N GLY A 58 6.11 -0.74 12.99
CA GLY A 58 7.32 -0.01 12.59
C GLY A 58 8.48 -0.88 12.12
N HIS A 59 8.24 -2.16 11.83
CA HIS A 59 9.24 -3.05 11.22
C HIS A 59 9.33 -2.84 9.70
N LEU A 60 8.21 -2.57 9.03
CA LEU A 60 8.12 -2.33 7.59
C LEU A 60 8.00 -0.83 7.27
N HIS A 61 8.97 -0.27 6.56
CA HIS A 61 8.94 1.15 6.18
C HIS A 61 8.08 1.40 4.94
N ALA A 62 8.25 0.57 3.92
CA ALA A 62 7.52 0.70 2.66
C ALA A 62 7.28 -0.64 1.97
N LEU A 63 6.24 -0.67 1.15
CA LEU A 63 5.82 -1.81 0.35
C LEU A 63 5.81 -1.42 -1.13
N ILE A 64 6.51 -2.20 -1.93
CA ILE A 64 6.57 -2.05 -3.39
C ILE A 64 5.96 -3.32 -4.00
N SER A 65 4.98 -3.17 -4.89
CA SER A 65 4.26 -4.31 -5.45
C SER A 65 4.20 -4.30 -6.97
N THR A 66 4.30 -5.51 -7.51
CA THR A 66 4.04 -5.81 -8.93
C THR A 66 2.64 -6.39 -9.15
N ASN A 67 1.86 -6.56 -8.07
CA ASN A 67 0.49 -7.05 -8.14
C ASN A 67 -0.44 -5.95 -8.66
N THR A 68 -1.49 -6.40 -9.35
CA THR A 68 -2.55 -5.52 -9.87
C THR A 68 -3.93 -5.88 -9.33
N ASP A 69 -3.97 -6.79 -8.34
CA ASP A 69 -5.19 -7.36 -7.76
C ASP A 69 -5.91 -6.39 -6.80
N GLY A 70 -5.20 -5.41 -6.24
CA GLY A 70 -5.71 -4.43 -5.30
C GLY A 70 -5.83 -4.93 -3.85
N LEU A 71 -5.31 -6.12 -3.53
CA LEU A 71 -5.45 -6.70 -2.19
C LEU A 71 -4.68 -5.94 -1.10
N HIS A 72 -3.58 -5.27 -1.44
CA HIS A 72 -2.87 -4.39 -0.49
C HIS A 72 -3.70 -3.16 -0.10
N LEU A 73 -4.45 -2.57 -1.04
CA LEU A 73 -5.36 -1.47 -0.70
C LEU A 73 -6.54 -1.99 0.13
N LEU A 74 -7.08 -3.15 -0.25
CA LEU A 74 -8.18 -3.78 0.47
C LEU A 74 -7.77 -4.25 1.87
N SER A 75 -6.50 -4.57 2.13
CA SER A 75 -6.02 -4.87 3.49
C SER A 75 -5.98 -3.64 4.39
N GLY A 76 -6.08 -2.43 3.82
CA GLY A 76 -5.92 -1.18 4.56
C GLY A 76 -4.47 -0.70 4.62
N PHE A 77 -3.58 -1.23 3.76
CA PHE A 77 -2.19 -0.79 3.74
C PHE A 77 -2.09 0.73 3.40
N PRO A 78 -1.33 1.52 4.17
CA PRO A 78 -1.29 2.98 3.97
C PRO A 78 -0.73 3.40 2.61
N LEU A 79 -1.49 4.23 1.89
CA LEU A 79 -1.14 4.74 0.55
C LEU A 79 0.22 5.46 0.51
N ALA A 80 0.57 6.20 1.58
CA ALA A 80 1.82 6.94 1.65
C ALA A 80 3.07 6.04 1.68
N SER A 81 2.93 4.78 2.10
CA SER A 81 4.02 3.81 2.22
C SER A 81 3.94 2.70 1.15
N PHE A 82 3.13 2.89 0.10
CA PHE A 82 2.81 1.86 -0.87
C PHE A 82 3.04 2.32 -2.31
N GLN A 83 3.74 1.50 -3.11
CA GLN A 83 3.98 1.76 -4.53
C GLN A 83 3.48 0.59 -5.38
N GLU A 84 2.51 0.85 -6.28
CA GLU A 84 2.00 -0.10 -7.27
C GLU A 84 2.69 0.11 -8.62
N LEU A 85 3.69 -0.72 -8.93
CA LEU A 85 4.48 -0.54 -10.14
C LEU A 85 3.72 -0.92 -11.41
N HIS A 86 2.84 -1.91 -11.35
CA HIS A 86 2.13 -2.43 -12.52
C HIS A 86 0.68 -1.91 -12.64
N GLY A 87 0.33 -0.91 -11.83
CA GLY A 87 -1.02 -0.36 -11.70
C GLY A 87 -1.98 -1.31 -11.00
N ASN A 88 -3.28 -1.01 -11.09
CA ASN A 88 -4.30 -1.70 -10.31
C ASN A 88 -5.58 -1.88 -11.13
N ARG A 89 -6.14 -3.09 -11.12
CA ARG A 89 -7.33 -3.45 -11.91
C ARG A 89 -8.58 -2.63 -11.55
N ASN A 90 -8.63 -2.05 -10.36
CA ASN A 90 -9.74 -1.26 -9.82
C ASN A 90 -9.51 0.25 -9.97
N ILE A 91 -8.36 0.69 -10.48
CA ILE A 91 -8.01 2.11 -10.59
C ILE A 91 -8.01 2.54 -12.05
N GLU A 92 -8.73 3.62 -12.32
CA GLU A 92 -8.67 4.37 -13.58
C GLU A 92 -8.19 5.80 -13.34
N ALA A 93 -7.56 6.40 -14.34
CA ALA A 93 -6.99 7.73 -14.24
C ALA A 93 -7.30 8.59 -15.47
N CYS A 94 -7.24 9.91 -15.28
CA CYS A 94 -7.48 10.89 -16.32
C CYS A 94 -6.15 11.34 -16.94
N ALA A 95 -5.97 11.06 -18.24
CA ALA A 95 -4.75 11.39 -18.99
C ALA A 95 -4.47 12.90 -19.14
N SER A 96 -5.43 13.76 -18.81
CA SER A 96 -5.31 15.21 -19.01
C SER A 96 -5.07 15.99 -17.72
N CYS A 97 -5.46 15.46 -16.56
CA CYS A 97 -5.40 16.21 -15.30
C CYS A 97 -4.94 15.38 -14.10
N GLY A 98 -4.47 14.14 -14.33
CA GLY A 98 -3.92 13.29 -13.27
C GLY A 98 -4.93 12.75 -12.25
N ARG A 99 -6.21 13.13 -12.31
CA ARG A 99 -7.24 12.59 -11.39
C ARG A 99 -7.33 11.07 -11.47
N VAL A 100 -7.48 10.43 -10.30
CA VAL A 100 -7.53 8.98 -10.15
C VAL A 100 -8.81 8.57 -9.45
N TYR A 101 -9.33 7.41 -9.84
CA TYR A 101 -10.60 6.90 -9.34
C TYR A 101 -10.44 5.43 -8.99
N TYR A 102 -10.60 5.12 -7.70
CA TYR A 102 -10.74 3.74 -7.26
C TYR A 102 -12.20 3.30 -7.42
N ARG A 103 -12.41 2.13 -8.00
CA ARG A 103 -13.74 1.54 -8.22
C ARG A 103 -13.86 0.22 -7.48
N ARG A 104 -15.05 -0.10 -6.98
CA ARG A 104 -15.35 -1.44 -6.41
C ARG A 104 -15.31 -2.58 -7.43
N PHE A 105 -15.17 -2.27 -8.71
CA PHE A 105 -15.18 -3.22 -9.81
C PHE A 105 -13.96 -3.04 -10.70
N PRO A 106 -13.55 -4.08 -11.46
CA PRO A 106 -12.46 -3.98 -12.41
C PRO A 106 -12.78 -2.94 -13.49
N VAL A 107 -11.89 -1.98 -13.68
CA VAL A 107 -12.13 -0.84 -14.57
C VAL A 107 -11.96 -1.18 -16.06
N ARG A 108 -11.21 -2.26 -16.35
CA ARG A 108 -10.99 -2.76 -17.71
C ARG A 108 -12.28 -3.42 -18.23
N PRO A 109 -12.79 -3.02 -19.41
CA PRO A 109 -13.91 -3.71 -20.05
C PRO A 109 -13.57 -5.18 -20.33
N ASN A 110 -14.58 -6.05 -20.30
CA ASN A 110 -14.42 -7.48 -20.64
C ASN A 110 -14.02 -7.72 -22.12
N ASP A 111 -14.07 -6.68 -22.96
CA ASP A 111 -13.62 -6.74 -24.34
C ASP A 111 -12.07 -6.75 -24.42
N ILE A 112 -11.54 -7.95 -24.61
CA ILE A 112 -10.11 -8.25 -24.77
C ILE A 112 -9.48 -7.49 -25.95
N THR A 113 -10.27 -7.00 -26.91
CA THR A 113 -9.79 -6.29 -28.11
C THR A 113 -9.62 -4.79 -27.92
N CYS A 114 -10.01 -4.23 -26.76
CA CYS A 114 -9.94 -2.80 -26.48
C CYS A 114 -8.48 -2.30 -26.41
N LYS A 115 -7.91 -1.99 -27.58
CA LYS A 115 -6.57 -1.38 -27.73
C LYS A 115 -6.52 0.06 -27.18
N THR A 116 -7.68 0.70 -27.07
CA THR A 116 -7.79 2.12 -26.74
C THR A 116 -7.56 2.43 -25.27
N ARG A 117 -7.54 1.43 -24.38
CA ARG A 117 -7.36 1.62 -22.93
C ARG A 117 -8.46 2.40 -22.22
N LEU A 118 -9.56 2.65 -22.91
CA LEU A 118 -10.65 3.47 -22.40
C LEU A 118 -11.56 2.65 -21.50
N THR A 119 -11.97 3.24 -20.39
CA THR A 119 -12.87 2.58 -19.45
C THR A 119 -14.35 2.89 -19.69
N ALA A 120 -14.66 3.53 -20.83
CA ALA A 120 -15.97 4.08 -21.19
C ALA A 120 -16.52 5.15 -20.23
N ARG A 121 -15.71 5.61 -19.27
CA ARG A 121 -16.05 6.68 -18.32
C ARG A 121 -15.28 7.95 -18.63
N ARG A 122 -15.72 9.08 -18.07
CA ARG A 122 -15.11 10.40 -18.26
C ARG A 122 -14.74 11.02 -16.93
N CYS A 123 -13.65 11.78 -16.93
CA CYS A 123 -13.22 12.59 -15.80
C CYS A 123 -14.33 13.56 -15.38
N ASP A 124 -14.57 13.69 -14.08
CA ASP A 124 -15.56 14.62 -13.54
C ASP A 124 -15.10 16.08 -13.60
N GLY A 125 -13.79 16.33 -13.69
CA GLY A 125 -13.19 17.66 -13.81
C GLY A 125 -13.10 18.15 -15.27
N CYS A 126 -12.29 17.47 -16.09
CA CYS A 126 -11.98 17.94 -17.45
C CYS A 126 -12.70 17.17 -18.57
N ARG A 127 -13.58 16.21 -18.22
CA ARG A 127 -14.36 15.39 -19.17
C ARG A 127 -13.55 14.48 -20.11
N THR A 128 -12.23 14.50 -20.06
CA THR A 128 -11.36 13.57 -20.79
C THR A 128 -11.73 12.12 -20.48
N PRO A 129 -11.79 11.24 -21.50
CA PRO A 129 -12.01 9.80 -21.28
C PRO A 129 -11.00 9.21 -20.29
N LEU A 130 -11.50 8.41 -19.35
CA LEU A 130 -10.68 7.72 -18.36
C LEU A 130 -10.05 6.47 -18.96
N ARG A 131 -8.86 6.13 -18.45
CA ARG A 131 -8.09 4.96 -18.86
C ARG A 131 -7.71 4.12 -17.64
N TRP A 132 -7.59 2.81 -17.80
CA TRP A 132 -7.17 1.94 -16.70
C TRP A 132 -5.67 2.03 -16.44
N THR A 133 -5.24 1.77 -15.21
CA THR A 133 -3.83 1.95 -14.79
C THR A 133 -2.93 0.73 -15.01
N ASN A 134 -3.47 -0.46 -15.33
CA ASN A 134 -2.64 -1.65 -15.53
C ASN A 134 -1.57 -1.45 -16.62
N VAL A 135 -0.33 -1.82 -16.31
CA VAL A 135 0.80 -1.84 -17.24
C VAL A 135 0.78 -3.13 -18.06
N ALA A 136 0.94 -3.03 -19.38
CA ALA A 136 1.13 -4.19 -20.27
C ALA A 136 2.62 -4.41 -20.56
N PHE A 137 2.99 -5.60 -21.04
CA PHE A 137 4.37 -5.87 -21.46
C PHE A 137 4.84 -4.88 -22.53
N GLY A 138 6.11 -4.48 -22.44
CA GLY A 138 6.75 -3.53 -23.35
C GLY A 138 6.42 -2.06 -23.08
N GLN A 139 5.79 -1.76 -21.95
CA GLN A 139 5.47 -0.39 -21.55
C GLN A 139 6.32 0.07 -20.37
N THR A 140 6.59 1.37 -20.33
CA THR A 140 7.26 2.01 -19.20
C THR A 140 6.38 1.92 -17.95
N LEU A 141 6.99 1.87 -16.76
CA LEU A 141 6.28 1.91 -15.49
C LEU A 141 5.83 3.34 -15.14
N PRO A 142 4.96 3.56 -14.14
CA PRO A 142 4.65 4.89 -13.66
C PRO A 142 5.90 5.59 -13.10
N ASP A 143 6.36 6.66 -13.75
CA ASP A 143 7.65 7.32 -13.43
C ASP A 143 7.79 7.68 -11.95
N LEU A 144 6.78 8.35 -11.37
CA LEU A 144 6.84 8.76 -9.96
C LEU A 144 6.81 7.57 -9.01
N GLY A 145 5.99 6.56 -9.30
CA GLY A 145 5.91 5.35 -8.48
C GLY A 145 7.23 4.57 -8.53
N LEU A 146 7.85 4.52 -9.70
CA LEU A 146 9.15 3.90 -9.92
C LEU A 146 10.29 4.68 -9.27
N GLU A 147 10.35 6.01 -9.43
CA GLU A 147 11.34 6.88 -8.80
C GLU A 147 11.26 6.78 -7.28
N ASN A 148 10.04 6.81 -6.72
CA ASN A 148 9.83 6.57 -5.30
C ASN A 148 10.27 5.17 -4.88
N ALA A 149 9.99 4.15 -5.68
CA ALA A 149 10.43 2.79 -5.40
C ALA A 149 11.97 2.68 -5.38
N TYR A 150 12.68 3.34 -6.30
CA TYR A 150 14.15 3.44 -6.27
C TYR A 150 14.63 4.10 -4.99
N ARG A 151 14.14 5.31 -4.68
CA ARG A 151 14.53 6.04 -3.47
C ARG A 151 14.31 5.25 -2.18
N LEU A 152 13.18 4.54 -2.09
CA LEU A 152 12.87 3.69 -0.94
C LEU A 152 13.78 2.46 -0.87
N ALA A 153 14.05 1.83 -2.02
CA ALA A 153 14.91 0.65 -2.09
C ALA A 153 16.39 0.97 -1.84
N GLU A 154 16.89 2.12 -2.30
CA GLU A 154 18.25 2.60 -2.07
C GLU A 154 18.55 2.84 -0.59
N ARG A 155 17.54 3.26 0.18
CA ARG A 155 17.66 3.53 1.63
C ARG A 155 17.41 2.30 2.50
N ALA A 156 17.04 1.16 1.91
CA ALA A 156 16.70 -0.03 2.66
C ALA A 156 17.96 -0.69 3.24
N ASP A 157 17.92 -1.02 4.53
CA ASP A 157 18.89 -1.89 5.21
C ASP A 157 18.59 -3.39 4.99
N LEU A 158 17.31 -3.70 4.81
CA LEU A 158 16.78 -5.03 4.56
C LEU A 158 15.67 -4.96 3.50
N SER A 159 15.85 -5.73 2.43
CA SER A 159 14.86 -5.98 1.38
C SER A 159 14.26 -7.37 1.53
N VAL A 160 12.94 -7.47 1.67
CA VAL A 160 12.22 -8.75 1.76
C VAL A 160 11.36 -8.95 0.53
N VAL A 161 11.72 -9.92 -0.31
CA VAL A 161 11.04 -10.25 -1.56
C VAL A 161 10.11 -11.45 -1.36
N LEU A 162 8.83 -11.29 -1.68
CA LEU A 162 7.77 -12.26 -1.42
C LEU A 162 6.99 -12.59 -2.69
N GLY A 163 6.96 -13.88 -3.05
CA GLY A 163 6.03 -14.41 -4.05
C GLY A 163 6.24 -13.87 -5.46
N THR A 164 7.47 -13.59 -5.87
CA THR A 164 7.80 -13.15 -7.23
C THR A 164 8.92 -13.98 -7.83
N THR A 165 8.86 -14.23 -9.13
CA THR A 165 9.94 -14.86 -9.90
C THR A 165 11.05 -13.90 -10.29
N MET A 166 10.90 -12.59 -9.99
CA MET A 166 11.90 -11.55 -10.28
C MET A 166 12.36 -11.53 -11.75
N LYS A 167 11.41 -11.59 -12.70
CA LYS A 167 11.71 -11.64 -14.15
C LYS A 167 11.44 -10.36 -14.92
N VAL A 168 10.78 -9.39 -14.29
CA VAL A 168 10.30 -8.18 -14.97
C VAL A 168 11.11 -7.00 -14.45
N GLU A 169 11.96 -6.46 -15.30
CA GLU A 169 12.69 -5.22 -15.02
C GLU A 169 11.81 -3.99 -15.22
N PRO A 170 12.07 -2.88 -14.49
CA PRO A 170 13.11 -2.71 -13.46
C PRO A 170 12.76 -3.29 -12.08
N ALA A 171 11.54 -3.81 -11.89
CA ALA A 171 11.06 -4.26 -10.58
C ALA A 171 11.88 -5.40 -9.96
N ALA A 172 12.51 -6.24 -10.80
CA ALA A 172 13.39 -7.33 -10.36
C ALA A 172 14.73 -6.83 -9.78
N SER A 173 15.24 -5.70 -10.26
CA SER A 173 16.48 -5.10 -9.74
C SER A 173 16.29 -4.28 -8.46
N LEU A 174 15.10 -3.71 -8.25
CA LEU A 174 14.81 -2.84 -7.10
C LEU A 174 15.25 -3.39 -5.73
N PRO A 175 15.02 -4.67 -5.37
CA PRO A 175 15.41 -5.18 -4.05
C PRO A 175 16.92 -5.07 -3.74
N PHE A 176 17.76 -4.92 -4.76
CA PHE A 176 19.21 -4.85 -4.63
C PHE A 176 19.76 -3.41 -4.61
N GLU A 177 18.91 -2.39 -4.82
CA GLU A 177 19.34 -1.01 -5.03
C GLU A 177 20.13 -0.44 -3.85
N GLY A 178 19.72 -0.73 -2.60
CA GLY A 178 20.47 -0.28 -1.42
C GLY A 178 21.90 -0.80 -1.33
N ARG A 179 22.25 -1.89 -2.05
CA ARG A 179 23.64 -2.38 -2.12
C ARG A 179 24.58 -1.45 -2.86
N LYS A 180 24.06 -0.49 -3.65
CA LYS A 180 24.89 0.52 -4.29
C LYS A 180 25.54 1.48 -3.28
N HIS A 181 24.93 1.62 -2.11
CA HIS A 181 25.31 2.64 -1.11
C HIS A 181 25.50 2.06 0.31
N GLY A 182 25.34 0.75 0.52
CA GLY A 182 25.51 0.11 1.82
C GLY A 182 25.40 -1.41 1.78
N GLU A 183 25.28 -2.04 2.95
CA GLU A 183 25.19 -3.50 3.12
C GLU A 183 23.74 -4.02 3.18
N THR A 184 22.88 -3.58 2.25
CA THR A 184 21.48 -4.05 2.22
C THR A 184 21.40 -5.56 2.11
N LYS A 185 20.77 -6.18 3.11
CA LYS A 185 20.46 -7.61 3.11
C LYS A 185 19.22 -7.88 2.29
N VAL A 186 19.24 -8.96 1.50
CA VAL A 186 18.14 -9.33 0.62
C VAL A 186 17.67 -10.74 0.96
N VAL A 187 16.41 -10.84 1.39
CA VAL A 187 15.73 -12.11 1.68
C VAL A 187 14.72 -12.39 0.58
N LEU A 188 14.74 -13.60 0.02
CA LEU A 188 13.80 -14.03 -1.01
C LEU A 188 12.98 -15.23 -0.55
N VAL A 189 11.67 -15.04 -0.47
CA VAL A 189 10.66 -16.07 -0.17
C VAL A 189 9.82 -16.30 -1.41
N ASN A 190 9.98 -17.47 -2.01
CA ASN A 190 9.22 -17.88 -3.19
C ASN A 190 9.28 -19.40 -3.32
N LEU A 191 8.25 -20.03 -3.89
CA LEU A 191 8.26 -21.48 -4.13
C LEU A 191 9.20 -21.86 -5.28
N GLN A 192 9.23 -21.05 -6.34
CA GLN A 192 10.04 -21.31 -7.53
C GLN A 192 11.43 -20.70 -7.40
N ARG A 193 12.42 -21.32 -8.07
CA ARG A 193 13.73 -20.70 -8.28
C ARG A 193 13.60 -19.41 -9.09
N THR A 194 14.50 -18.47 -8.82
CA THR A 194 14.60 -17.21 -9.55
C THR A 194 16.02 -17.02 -10.06
N ASP A 195 16.18 -16.21 -11.10
CA ASP A 195 17.49 -15.87 -11.65
C ASP A 195 18.32 -15.01 -10.67
N CYS A 196 17.69 -14.54 -9.58
CA CYS A 196 18.28 -13.73 -8.53
C CYS A 196 18.58 -14.51 -7.24
N ASP A 197 18.34 -15.83 -7.19
CA ASP A 197 18.52 -16.65 -5.98
C ASP A 197 19.93 -16.51 -5.40
N GLN A 198 20.97 -16.55 -6.25
CA GLN A 198 22.38 -16.41 -5.83
C GLN A 198 22.76 -15.00 -5.37
N LYS A 199 21.96 -13.99 -5.72
CA LYS A 199 22.19 -12.62 -5.27
C LYS A 199 21.62 -12.38 -3.88
N CYS A 200 20.74 -13.24 -3.35
CA CYS A 200 20.07 -13.03 -2.06
C CYS A 200 20.92 -13.53 -0.89
N ASP A 201 20.92 -12.82 0.23
CA ASP A 201 21.60 -13.24 1.48
C ASP A 201 20.88 -14.42 2.14
N LEU A 202 19.56 -14.51 1.99
CA LEU A 202 18.75 -15.63 2.47
C LEU A 202 17.68 -16.00 1.46
N ARG A 203 17.55 -17.31 1.18
CA ARG A 203 16.56 -17.86 0.27
C ARG A 203 15.69 -18.89 0.97
N ILE A 204 14.37 -18.67 0.99
CA ILE A 204 13.39 -19.55 1.64
C ILE A 204 12.40 -20.13 0.63
N PHE A 205 12.46 -21.44 0.39
CA PHE A 205 11.54 -22.16 -0.48
C PHE A 205 10.29 -22.61 0.29
N ALA A 206 9.33 -21.71 0.46
CA ALA A 206 8.09 -21.99 1.17
C ALA A 206 6.93 -21.09 0.69
N PRO A 207 5.67 -21.47 0.97
CA PRO A 207 4.53 -20.57 0.81
C PRO A 207 4.71 -19.30 1.66
N CYS A 208 4.37 -18.14 1.11
CA CYS A 208 4.53 -16.86 1.81
C CYS A 208 3.71 -16.79 3.11
N ASP A 209 2.49 -17.36 3.13
CA ASP A 209 1.64 -17.36 4.33
C ASP A 209 2.26 -18.16 5.48
N GLU A 210 2.90 -19.30 5.20
CA GLU A 210 3.59 -20.08 6.24
C GLU A 210 4.79 -19.32 6.82
N VAL A 211 5.58 -18.67 5.95
CA VAL A 211 6.71 -17.85 6.41
C VAL A 211 6.22 -16.63 7.21
N ALA A 212 5.18 -15.96 6.74
CA ALA A 212 4.58 -14.83 7.44
C ALA A 212 4.04 -15.26 8.82
N LYS A 213 3.32 -16.38 8.92
CA LYS A 213 2.82 -16.92 10.19
C LYS A 213 3.94 -17.17 11.19
N LEU A 214 5.02 -17.83 10.77
CA LEU A 214 6.17 -18.12 11.63
C LEU A 214 6.91 -16.84 12.03
N LEU A 215 7.10 -15.90 11.11
CA LEU A 215 7.73 -14.62 11.38
C LEU A 215 6.93 -13.79 12.39
N MET A 216 5.61 -13.69 12.23
CA MET A 216 4.75 -12.94 13.16
C MET A 216 4.78 -13.56 14.55
N LYS A 217 4.78 -14.90 14.64
CA LYS A 217 4.95 -15.62 15.91
C LYS A 217 6.30 -15.33 16.56
N GLU A 218 7.39 -15.36 15.80
CA GLU A 218 8.74 -15.08 16.30
C GLU A 218 8.88 -13.65 16.82
N LEU A 219 8.27 -12.68 16.11
CA LEU A 219 8.27 -11.28 16.52
C LEU A 219 7.27 -10.97 17.65
N GLY A 220 6.45 -11.94 18.07
CA GLY A 220 5.39 -11.72 19.06
C GLY A 220 4.31 -10.74 18.59
N LEU A 221 4.08 -10.65 17.27
CA LEU A 221 3.14 -9.71 16.66
C LEU A 221 1.85 -10.42 16.25
N GLU A 222 0.72 -9.78 16.54
CA GLU A 222 -0.59 -10.26 16.08
C GLU A 222 -0.83 -9.87 14.61
N VAL A 223 -1.49 -10.75 13.87
CA VAL A 223 -1.99 -10.45 12.53
C VAL A 223 -3.43 -9.99 12.66
N PRO A 224 -3.79 -8.78 12.18
CA PRO A 224 -5.14 -8.27 12.31
C PRO A 224 -6.12 -9.16 11.52
N GLU A 225 -7.34 -9.31 12.04
CA GLU A 225 -8.43 -9.93 11.30
C GLU A 225 -8.86 -9.01 10.14
N TYR A 226 -9.16 -9.60 8.98
CA TYR A 226 -9.62 -8.83 7.84
C TYR A 226 -11.08 -8.41 8.01
N VAL A 227 -11.31 -7.09 8.06
CA VAL A 227 -12.64 -6.49 7.96
C VAL A 227 -12.80 -5.87 6.57
N PRO A 228 -13.83 -6.26 5.79
CA PRO A 228 -14.07 -5.70 4.46
C PRO A 228 -14.18 -4.17 4.47
N LEU A 229 -13.37 -3.51 3.64
CA LEU A 229 -13.34 -2.05 3.52
C LEU A 229 -14.18 -1.58 2.32
N ASP A 230 -15.14 -0.68 2.54
CA ASP A 230 -15.81 0.03 1.44
C ASP A 230 -14.99 1.25 0.99
N LEU A 231 -13.86 0.97 0.32
CA LEU A 231 -12.98 2.03 -0.18
C LEU A 231 -13.68 2.93 -1.21
N ALA A 232 -14.59 2.37 -2.01
CA ALA A 232 -15.29 3.10 -3.07
C ALA A 232 -16.40 4.03 -2.53
N GLY A 233 -17.09 3.63 -1.46
CA GLY A 233 -18.12 4.44 -0.80
C GLY A 233 -17.58 5.39 0.27
N ASN A 234 -16.37 5.15 0.79
CA ASN A 234 -15.75 6.02 1.80
C ASN A 234 -15.22 7.32 1.19
N VAL A 235 -15.95 8.42 1.40
CA VAL A 235 -15.62 9.75 0.86
C VAL A 235 -14.28 10.29 1.37
N GLU A 236 -13.94 10.04 2.63
CA GLU A 236 -12.68 10.52 3.23
C GLU A 236 -11.49 9.77 2.61
N TRP A 237 -11.62 8.45 2.47
CA TRP A 237 -10.61 7.63 1.80
C TRP A 237 -10.45 8.03 0.32
N GLN A 238 -11.54 8.32 -0.40
CA GLN A 238 -11.45 8.76 -1.80
C GLN A 238 -10.70 10.10 -1.95
N LYS A 239 -10.89 11.03 -1.01
CA LYS A 239 -10.12 12.29 -0.98
C LYS A 239 -8.64 12.01 -0.72
N LEU A 240 -8.34 11.22 0.32
CA LEU A 240 -6.99 10.79 0.65
C LEU A 240 -6.30 10.11 -0.54
N PHE A 241 -7.03 9.22 -1.21
CA PHE A 241 -6.57 8.50 -2.39
C PHE A 241 -6.23 9.46 -3.54
N GLN A 242 -7.08 10.44 -3.83
CA GLN A 242 -6.82 11.45 -4.85
C GLN A 242 -5.58 12.32 -4.53
N GLU A 243 -5.28 12.50 -3.25
CA GLU A 243 -4.13 13.25 -2.79
C GLU A 243 -2.83 12.41 -2.77
N CYS A 244 -2.85 11.18 -2.25
CA CYS A 244 -1.70 10.29 -2.13
C CYS A 244 -1.32 9.63 -3.46
N TYR A 245 -2.31 9.13 -4.19
CA TYR A 245 -2.10 8.25 -5.33
C TYR A 245 -1.86 9.12 -6.56
N LYS A 246 -0.63 9.62 -6.67
CA LYS A 246 -0.20 10.44 -7.79
C LYS A 246 0.10 9.54 -8.98
N PHE A 247 -0.79 9.58 -9.96
CA PHE A 247 -0.67 8.86 -11.21
C PHE A 247 -0.27 9.85 -12.32
N ARG A 248 0.75 9.51 -13.12
CA ARG A 248 1.21 10.35 -14.25
C ARG A 248 0.13 10.44 -15.33
N SER A 249 0.03 11.60 -16.01
CA SER A 249 0.14 11.68 -17.49
C SER A 249 -0.27 13.05 -18.02
N VAL A 250 0.44 13.51 -19.05
CA VAL A 250 -0.05 14.50 -20.02
C VAL A 250 0.32 14.09 -21.47
N SER A 251 0.01 12.86 -21.89
CA SER A 251 -0.10 12.52 -23.33
C SER A 251 -0.84 11.19 -23.59
N ASP A 252 -1.28 10.99 -24.85
CA ASP A 252 -1.86 9.71 -25.31
C ASP A 252 -0.90 8.52 -25.20
N ASN A 253 0.41 8.77 -25.08
CA ASN A 253 1.42 7.78 -24.77
C ASN A 253 1.64 7.73 -23.25
N TRP A 254 0.61 7.30 -22.54
CA TRP A 254 0.45 7.11 -21.09
C TRP A 254 1.72 6.80 -20.24
N TYR A 255 2.71 6.09 -20.82
CA TYR A 255 3.96 5.68 -20.18
C TYR A 255 5.23 6.33 -20.78
N ASP A 256 5.11 7.00 -21.93
CA ASP A 256 6.22 7.66 -22.65
C ASP A 256 5.97 9.18 -22.85
N GLY A 257 5.01 9.75 -22.13
CA GLY A 257 4.66 11.18 -22.17
C GLY A 257 5.55 12.08 -21.29
N PRO A 258 5.35 13.40 -21.27
CA PRO A 258 6.02 14.24 -20.28
C PRO A 258 5.56 13.90 -18.86
N LEU A 259 6.40 14.18 -17.86
CA LEU A 259 6.02 14.12 -16.44
C LEU A 259 4.86 15.09 -16.17
N ASP A 260 3.94 14.70 -15.29
CA ASP A 260 2.88 15.59 -14.83
C ASP A 260 3.52 16.73 -14.01
N PRO A 261 3.32 18.02 -14.36
CA PRO A 261 3.96 19.14 -13.66
C PRO A 261 3.46 19.32 -12.21
N THR A 262 2.37 18.65 -11.81
CA THR A 262 1.91 18.57 -10.41
C THR A 262 2.61 17.47 -9.62
N VAL A 263 3.40 16.62 -10.29
CA VAL A 263 4.45 15.81 -9.67
C VAL A 263 5.57 16.78 -9.33
N LEU A 264 5.38 17.52 -8.24
CA LEU A 264 6.47 18.19 -7.58
C LEU A 264 7.54 17.12 -7.31
N LYS A 265 8.82 17.43 -7.58
CA LYS A 265 9.92 16.73 -6.90
C LYS A 265 9.51 16.70 -5.45
N GLN A 266 9.16 15.54 -4.91
CA GLN A 266 8.95 15.42 -3.47
C GLN A 266 10.30 15.81 -2.87
N GLU A 267 10.38 17.06 -2.39
CA GLU A 267 11.57 17.61 -1.77
C GLU A 267 12.09 16.59 -0.74
N GLU A 268 13.42 16.55 -0.60
CA GLU A 268 14.20 15.52 0.07
C GLU A 268 13.81 15.20 1.53
N GLU A 269 12.83 15.88 2.11
CA GLU A 269 12.44 15.84 3.52
C GLU A 269 10.93 15.93 3.76
N VAL A 270 10.07 15.30 2.95
CA VAL A 270 8.69 15.07 3.42
C VAL A 270 8.72 13.92 4.41
N SER A 271 8.92 14.24 5.70
CA SER A 271 8.89 13.32 6.84
C SER A 271 7.94 12.14 6.61
N TRP A 272 8.55 10.98 6.35
CA TRP A 272 7.85 9.78 5.91
C TRP A 272 7.21 9.12 7.12
N GLY A 273 5.94 9.45 7.32
CA GLY A 273 5.10 8.97 8.41
C GLY A 273 4.27 10.14 8.95
N LEU A 274 2.93 10.03 8.87
CA LEU A 274 1.95 10.95 9.47
C LEU A 274 2.01 12.46 9.11
N GLY A 275 3.14 13.03 8.71
CA GLY A 275 3.32 14.45 8.39
C GLY A 275 2.60 14.91 7.13
N TRP A 276 2.40 14.01 6.17
CA TRP A 276 1.58 14.30 5.00
C TRP A 276 0.08 14.31 5.32
N PHE A 277 -0.39 13.38 6.17
CA PHE A 277 -1.79 13.37 6.66
C PHE A 277 -2.13 14.65 7.43
N MET A 278 -1.14 15.25 8.13
CA MET A 278 -1.28 16.52 8.85
C MET A 278 -1.40 17.77 7.95
N LYS A 279 -0.84 17.77 6.74
CA LYS A 279 -0.77 18.99 5.90
C LYS A 279 -2.01 19.21 5.02
N SER A 280 -2.82 18.18 4.73
CA SER A 280 -3.91 18.27 3.75
C SER A 280 -5.33 18.33 4.32
N THR A 281 -5.52 18.38 5.65
CA THR A 281 -6.86 18.42 6.25
C THR A 281 -7.11 19.64 7.14
N PRO A 282 -7.61 20.77 6.59
CA PRO A 282 -7.95 21.95 7.40
C PRO A 282 -9.24 21.77 8.23
N ARG A 283 -10.01 20.70 8.01
CA ARG A 283 -11.32 20.49 8.67
C ARG A 283 -11.68 19.01 8.77
N MET A 284 -11.11 18.29 9.74
CA MET A 284 -11.80 17.14 10.33
C MET A 284 -12.32 17.54 11.71
N ARG A 285 -13.57 17.14 12.00
CA ARG A 285 -14.27 17.44 13.24
C ARG A 285 -13.45 16.89 14.42
N CYS A 286 -13.10 17.79 15.32
CA CYS A 286 -12.59 17.50 16.65
C CYS A 286 -13.55 16.48 17.33
N LEU A 287 -13.11 15.23 17.42
CA LEU A 287 -13.72 14.26 18.33
C LEU A 287 -13.26 14.66 19.73
N ALA A 288 -14.17 15.33 20.45
CA ALA A 288 -14.07 15.73 21.86
C ALA A 288 -13.11 16.88 22.21
N THR A 289 -13.71 17.97 22.72
CA THR A 289 -13.03 18.97 23.54
C THR A 289 -12.79 18.35 24.93
N MET A 290 -11.53 18.08 25.31
CA MET A 290 -11.23 17.65 26.69
C MET A 290 -11.29 18.85 27.63
N LYS A 291 -11.94 18.68 28.79
CA LYS A 291 -11.78 19.60 29.93
C LYS A 291 -10.51 19.22 30.68
N GLU A 292 -9.76 20.23 31.14
CA GLU A 292 -8.48 20.16 31.86
C GLU A 292 -8.43 19.17 33.04
N SER A 293 -9.57 18.71 33.55
CA SER A 293 -9.65 17.79 34.68
C SER A 293 -9.48 16.30 34.33
N THR A 294 -9.10 15.94 33.09
CA THR A 294 -9.00 14.54 32.67
C THR A 294 -7.60 13.99 32.98
N ILE A 295 -7.47 13.51 34.22
CA ILE A 295 -6.24 12.95 34.79
C ILE A 295 -5.89 11.62 34.08
N ALA A 296 -4.69 11.56 33.52
CA ALA A 296 -4.07 10.33 33.01
C ALA A 296 -4.05 9.25 34.09
N ARG A 297 -4.68 8.11 33.84
CA ARG A 297 -4.57 6.92 34.70
C ARG A 297 -3.48 6.01 34.14
N GLY A 298 -2.23 6.38 34.34
CA GLY A 298 -1.06 5.57 33.96
C GLY A 298 -0.47 5.87 32.57
N GLU A 299 0.69 5.27 32.28
CA GLU A 299 1.54 5.63 31.13
C GLU A 299 0.96 5.30 29.75
N ASN A 300 -0.08 4.45 29.66
CA ASN A 300 -0.61 3.90 28.41
C ASN A 300 -2.14 4.03 28.20
N GLU A 301 -2.87 4.69 29.11
CA GLU A 301 -4.33 4.86 28.99
C GLU A 301 -4.76 6.32 29.03
N ILE A 302 -5.52 6.74 28.02
CA ILE A 302 -6.14 8.07 27.93
C ILE A 302 -7.65 7.87 27.81
N SER A 303 -8.43 8.53 28.67
CA SER A 303 -9.90 8.52 28.59
C SER A 303 -10.38 9.71 27.77
N LEU A 304 -11.05 9.45 26.64
CA LEU A 304 -11.63 10.48 25.79
C LEU A 304 -13.15 10.53 26.07
N ASN A 305 -13.54 11.23 27.15
CA ASN A 305 -14.93 11.33 27.65
C ASN A 305 -15.55 10.04 28.23
N LYS A 306 -16.66 10.21 28.97
CA LYS A 306 -17.40 9.14 29.66
C LYS A 306 -17.85 8.04 28.69
N GLY A 307 -17.04 7.00 28.59
CA GLY A 307 -17.41 5.74 27.94
C GLY A 307 -16.44 5.24 26.87
N ASP A 308 -15.50 6.06 26.40
CA ASP A 308 -14.54 5.63 25.38
C ASP A 308 -13.15 5.49 25.99
N MET A 309 -12.54 4.32 25.76
CA MET A 309 -11.22 3.97 26.25
C MET A 309 -10.23 3.98 25.08
N VAL A 310 -9.13 4.70 25.26
CA VAL A 310 -8.06 4.75 24.28
C VAL A 310 -6.81 4.13 24.89
N GLU A 311 -6.43 2.95 24.39
CA GLU A 311 -5.17 2.29 24.73
C GLU A 311 -4.11 2.77 23.73
N VAL A 312 -3.05 3.39 24.25
CA VAL A 312 -1.95 3.90 23.42
C VAL A 312 -0.99 2.75 23.11
N LEU A 313 -0.96 2.33 21.85
CA LEU A 313 -0.09 1.26 21.36
C LEU A 313 1.33 1.77 21.06
N LYS A 314 1.44 3.02 20.59
CA LYS A 314 2.72 3.64 20.28
C LYS A 314 2.63 5.15 20.41
N ARG A 315 3.68 5.78 20.95
CA ARG A 315 3.87 7.23 20.94
C ARG A 315 5.17 7.58 20.23
N SER A 316 5.13 8.59 19.37
CA SER A 316 6.34 9.17 18.75
C SER A 316 6.29 10.68 18.84
N LYS A 317 7.42 11.30 19.18
CA LYS A 317 7.57 12.75 19.07
C LYS A 317 7.82 13.15 17.62
N ASN A 318 7.36 14.33 17.23
CA ASN A 318 7.84 14.97 16.00
C ASN A 318 9.34 15.27 16.09
N GLU A 319 9.96 15.58 14.95
CA GLU A 319 11.41 15.82 14.82
C GLU A 319 11.91 16.98 15.71
N GLU A 320 11.03 17.93 16.04
CA GLU A 320 11.31 19.06 16.93
C GLU A 320 11.11 18.73 18.43
N GLY A 321 10.59 17.54 18.77
CA GLY A 321 10.38 17.10 20.15
C GLY A 321 9.19 17.74 20.89
N HIS A 322 8.39 18.54 20.19
CA HIS A 322 7.33 19.41 20.72
C HIS A 322 5.93 18.81 20.70
N SER A 323 5.70 17.67 20.02
CA SER A 323 4.34 17.12 19.85
C SER A 323 4.34 15.61 19.77
N TRP A 324 3.36 14.99 20.42
CA TRP A 324 3.17 13.53 20.39
C TRP A 324 2.13 13.09 19.36
N CYS A 325 2.47 12.05 18.60
CA CYS A 325 1.53 11.27 17.81
C CYS A 325 1.28 9.92 18.49
N TYR A 326 0.02 9.53 18.56
CA TYR A 326 -0.41 8.28 19.18
C TYR A 326 -0.99 7.34 18.12
N VAL A 327 -0.47 6.11 18.05
CA VAL A 327 -1.21 4.98 17.50
C VAL A 327 -2.01 4.43 18.65
N ALA A 328 -3.33 4.46 18.53
CA ALA A 328 -4.18 4.06 19.63
C ALA A 328 -5.31 3.14 19.19
N LYS A 329 -5.67 2.27 20.11
CA LYS A 329 -6.82 1.39 20.05
C LYS A 329 -8.00 2.17 20.61
N VAL A 330 -8.93 2.57 19.75
CA VAL A 330 -10.15 3.27 20.21
C VAL A 330 -11.24 2.24 20.40
N GLY A 331 -11.66 2.04 21.64
CA GLY A 331 -12.79 1.18 22.00
C GLY A 331 -13.94 2.01 22.57
N THR A 332 -15.17 1.70 22.17
CA THR A 332 -16.37 2.21 22.84
C THR A 332 -16.78 1.24 23.95
N SER A 333 -17.37 1.75 25.03
CA SER A 333 -17.95 0.95 26.13
C SER A 333 -19.04 -0.04 25.69
N ASN A 334 -19.45 -0.01 24.41
CA ASN A 334 -20.53 -0.82 23.84
C ASN A 334 -20.06 -2.01 23.00
N ASN A 335 -18.80 -2.46 23.14
CA ASN A 335 -18.29 -3.66 22.47
C ASN A 335 -18.24 -3.54 20.92
N GLU A 336 -18.13 -2.32 20.37
CA GLU A 336 -17.93 -2.10 18.93
C GLU A 336 -16.50 -2.44 18.49
N PRO A 337 -16.26 -2.72 17.19
CA PRO A 337 -14.94 -3.09 16.68
C PRO A 337 -13.91 -2.00 16.97
N ILE A 338 -12.77 -2.44 17.49
CA ILE A 338 -11.59 -1.64 17.72
C ILE A 338 -11.16 -0.93 16.43
N GLN A 339 -11.13 0.40 16.43
CA GLN A 339 -10.58 1.18 15.33
C GLN A 339 -9.15 1.60 15.65
N LEU A 340 -8.23 1.33 14.72
CA LEU A 340 -6.87 1.86 14.74
C LEU A 340 -6.92 3.28 14.16
N GLY A 341 -6.70 4.27 15.01
CA GLY A 341 -6.65 5.69 14.63
C GLY A 341 -5.30 6.31 14.96
N CYS A 342 -4.91 7.34 14.21
CA CYS A 342 -3.81 8.22 14.57
C CYS A 342 -4.37 9.52 15.15
N VAL A 343 -3.98 9.85 16.39
CA VAL A 343 -4.47 11.04 17.11
C VAL A 343 -3.28 11.96 17.44
N TRP A 344 -3.43 13.27 17.22
CA TRP A 344 -2.42 14.30 17.51
C TRP A 344 -2.76 15.13 18.75
N GLU A 345 -1.73 15.53 19.49
CA GLU A 345 -1.81 16.43 20.66
C GLU A 345 -2.39 17.82 20.31
N HIS A 346 -2.22 18.32 19.06
CA HIS A 346 -2.73 19.64 18.63
C HIS A 346 -4.26 19.71 18.41
N CYS A 347 -4.99 18.60 18.54
CA CYS A 347 -6.45 18.64 18.71
C CYS A 347 -6.87 19.05 20.13
N LEU A 348 -5.91 19.28 21.03
CA LEU A 348 -6.09 19.79 22.38
C LEU A 348 -5.43 21.17 22.45
N GLN A 349 -6.23 22.24 22.39
CA GLN A 349 -5.71 23.58 22.68
C GLN A 349 -5.49 23.72 24.19
N TYR A 350 -4.25 24.04 24.58
CA TYR A 350 -3.98 24.70 25.85
C TYR A 350 -4.32 26.19 25.71
N LYS A 351 -5.22 26.70 26.56
CA LYS A 351 -5.18 28.11 26.94
C LYS A 351 -4.28 28.20 28.17
N ASN A 352 -3.11 28.81 28.01
CA ASN A 352 -2.40 29.31 29.18
C ASN A 352 -3.06 30.62 29.64
N SER A 353 -3.48 30.63 30.90
CA SER A 353 -4.00 31.73 31.73
C SER A 353 -5.29 32.43 31.30
#